data_AF-A0A7Y6PPC8-F1
#
_entry.id   AF-A0A7Y6PPC8-F1
#
_cell.length_a   1.000
_cell.length_b   1.000
_cell.length_c   1.000
_cell.angle_alpha   90.00
_cell.angle_beta   90.00
_cell.angle_gamma   90.00
#
_symmetry.space_group_name_H-M   'P 1'
#
loop_
_entity.id
_entity.type
_entity.pdbx_description
1 polymer ?
#
loop_
_entity_poly.entity_id
_entity_poly.type
_entity_poly.pdbx_seq_one_letter_code
_entity_poly.pdbx_strand_id
1 'polypeptide(L)'
;DRANLAAGFRRVALVNGLILLPASAAIIVAAPEAIRVLMGPNWGETVLPFRILAFTILLRTNLKLGGILAQAAGAVNAVAIAFSVYMVAVVVGALLAIRWGLTGVAISTALAITLVSLHCCFLAMKVSGLSARQFAASHGPGLLLAATVVAVSWPLRSALVAAGLPAPVLLVVIGMVSVAVSLAIVLVWIKRGRGDFGWLASELKRKTGQRT
;
A
#
# COMPACT_ATOMS: atom_id res chain seq x y z
N ASP A 1 7.34 -19.88 18.94
CA ASP A 1 8.69 -19.51 18.52
C ASP A 1 8.71 -18.07 18.00
N ARG A 2 9.37 -17.17 18.73
CA ARG A 2 9.37 -15.72 18.46
C ARG A 2 10.13 -15.35 17.20
N ALA A 3 11.22 -16.06 16.88
CA ALA A 3 12.02 -15.80 15.68
C ALA A 3 11.24 -16.11 14.41
N ASN A 4 10.50 -17.22 14.42
CA ASN A 4 9.62 -17.60 13.31
C ASN A 4 8.47 -16.59 13.11
N LEU A 5 7.90 -16.05 14.19
CA LEU A 5 6.89 -14.97 14.10
C LEU A 5 7.46 -13.69 13.49
N ALA A 6 8.66 -13.26 13.90
CA ALA A 6 9.32 -12.08 13.32
C ALA A 6 9.60 -12.25 11.82
N ALA A 7 10.12 -13.42 11.42
CA ALA A 7 10.38 -13.73 10.02
C ALA A 7 9.09 -13.75 9.20
N GLY A 8 8.02 -14.37 9.71
CA GLY A 8 6.70 -14.38 9.08
C GLY A 8 6.12 -12.98 8.89
N PHE A 9 6.13 -12.17 9.96
CA PHE A 9 5.62 -10.80 9.90
C PHE A 9 6.37 -9.93 8.88
N ARG A 10 7.71 -9.99 8.89
CA ARG A 10 8.54 -9.29 7.90
C ARG A 10 8.25 -9.73 6.46
N ARG A 11 8.09 -11.03 6.22
CA ARG A 11 7.80 -11.59 4.88
C ARG A 11 6.43 -11.14 4.36
N VAL A 12 5.42 -11.12 5.22
CA VAL A 12 4.10 -10.59 4.84
C VAL A 12 4.16 -9.08 4.58
N ALA A 13 4.88 -8.32 5.40
CA ALA A 13 5.10 -6.89 5.17
C ALA A 13 5.81 -6.59 3.84
N LEU A 14 6.80 -7.42 3.47
CA LEU A 14 7.46 -7.35 2.17
C LEU A 14 6.47 -7.62 1.03
N VAL A 15 5.72 -8.73 1.07
CA VAL A 15 4.77 -9.10 0.01
C VAL A 15 3.68 -8.04 -0.15
N ASN A 16 3.16 -7.51 0.97
CA ASN A 16 2.22 -6.40 0.95
C ASN A 16 2.85 -5.16 0.30
N GLY A 17 4.10 -4.83 0.62
CA GLY A 17 4.83 -3.74 -0.02
C GLY A 17 5.00 -3.94 -1.52
N LEU A 18 5.33 -5.15 -1.97
CA LEU A 18 5.54 -5.48 -3.38
C LEU A 18 4.26 -5.38 -4.22
N ILE A 19 3.08 -5.53 -3.61
CA ILE A 19 1.79 -5.47 -4.31
C ILE A 19 1.16 -4.09 -4.16
N LEU A 20 1.02 -3.61 -2.92
CA LEU A 20 0.19 -2.45 -2.60
C LEU A 20 0.87 -1.13 -2.96
N LEU A 21 2.19 -1.01 -2.82
CA LEU A 21 2.89 0.24 -3.15
C LEU A 21 2.86 0.56 -4.66
N PRO A 22 3.23 -0.37 -5.58
CA PRO A 22 3.09 -0.09 -7.00
C PRO A 22 1.62 0.07 -7.43
N ALA A 23 0.68 -0.66 -6.82
CA ALA A 23 -0.74 -0.46 -7.07
C ALA A 23 -1.20 0.95 -6.66
N SER A 24 -0.84 1.43 -5.47
CA SER A 24 -1.09 2.80 -5.03
C SER A 24 -0.49 3.83 -5.97
N ALA A 25 0.76 3.63 -6.43
CA ALA A 25 1.41 4.51 -7.39
C ALA A 25 0.64 4.59 -8.72
N ALA A 26 0.23 3.44 -9.27
CA ALA A 26 -0.58 3.38 -10.49
C ALA A 26 -1.92 4.11 -10.33
N ILE A 27 -2.60 3.90 -9.20
CA ILE A 27 -3.87 4.57 -8.87
C ILE A 27 -3.67 6.09 -8.76
N ILE A 28 -2.58 6.55 -8.13
CA ILE A 28 -2.29 7.98 -7.98
C ILE A 28 -2.03 8.64 -9.35
N VAL A 29 -1.26 7.98 -10.22
CA VAL A 29 -0.98 8.43 -11.59
C VAL A 29 -2.29 8.53 -12.39
N ALA A 30 -3.08 7.45 -12.37
CA ALA A 30 -4.30 7.30 -13.16
C ALA A 30 -5.55 7.95 -12.53
N ALA A 31 -5.40 8.63 -11.39
CA ALA A 31 -6.51 9.19 -10.61
C ALA A 31 -7.45 10.10 -11.42
N PRO A 32 -6.97 11.05 -12.26
CA PRO A 32 -7.85 11.90 -13.04
C PRO A 32 -8.75 11.11 -13.99
N GLU A 33 -8.20 10.10 -14.65
CA GLU A 33 -8.92 9.23 -15.56
C GLU A 33 -9.88 8.32 -14.79
N ALA A 34 -9.46 7.81 -13.63
CA ALA A 34 -10.29 6.94 -12.78
C ALA A 34 -11.55 7.67 -12.34
N ILE A 35 -11.40 8.89 -11.82
CA ILE A 35 -12.53 9.74 -11.42
C ILE A 35 -13.41 10.08 -12.62
N ARG A 36 -12.82 10.44 -13.77
CA ARG A 36 -13.62 10.74 -14.98
C ARG A 36 -14.43 9.56 -15.47
N VAL A 37 -13.89 8.35 -15.44
CA VAL A 37 -14.58 7.14 -15.90
C VAL A 37 -15.66 6.70 -14.90
N LEU A 38 -15.36 6.77 -13.60
CA LEU A 38 -16.27 6.29 -12.55
C LEU A 38 -17.38 7.28 -12.20
N MET A 39 -17.06 8.58 -12.16
CA MET A 39 -17.96 9.63 -11.66
C MET A 39 -18.38 10.62 -12.76
N GLY A 40 -17.65 10.68 -13.87
CA GLY A 40 -17.89 11.64 -14.94
C GLY A 40 -17.04 12.92 -14.83
N PRO A 41 -17.18 13.86 -15.79
CA PRO A 41 -16.28 15.00 -15.95
C PRO A 41 -16.37 16.05 -14.83
N ASN A 42 -17.51 16.16 -14.14
CA ASN A 42 -17.77 17.21 -13.16
C ASN A 42 -17.12 16.97 -11.79
N TRP A 43 -16.47 15.82 -11.59
CA TRP A 43 -15.93 15.41 -10.29
C TRP A 43 -14.42 15.65 -10.15
N GLY A 44 -13.83 16.52 -10.99
CA GLY A 44 -12.40 16.79 -11.02
C GLY A 44 -11.80 17.21 -9.67
N GLU A 45 -12.57 17.90 -8.82
CA GLU A 45 -12.14 18.31 -7.48
C GLU A 45 -11.87 17.12 -6.53
N THR A 46 -12.43 15.95 -6.80
CA THR A 46 -12.23 14.74 -5.98
C THR A 46 -10.92 14.01 -6.27
N VAL A 47 -10.19 14.38 -7.33
CA VAL A 47 -8.93 13.75 -7.73
C VAL A 47 -7.88 13.85 -6.63
N LEU A 48 -7.74 15.02 -6.01
CA LEU A 48 -6.76 15.21 -4.93
C LEU A 48 -7.12 14.40 -3.67
N PRO A 49 -8.35 14.46 -3.12
CA PRO A 49 -8.80 13.56 -2.07
C PRO A 49 -8.55 12.07 -2.40
N PHE A 50 -8.85 11.66 -3.63
CA PHE A 50 -8.64 10.28 -4.07
C PHE A 50 -7.16 9.87 -4.04
N ARG A 51 -6.25 10.74 -4.51
CA ARG A 51 -4.80 10.51 -4.43
C ARG A 51 -4.30 10.39 -2.99
N ILE A 52 -4.79 11.26 -2.10
CA ILE A 52 -4.45 11.21 -0.67
C ILE A 52 -4.86 9.87 -0.06
N LEU A 53 -6.09 9.43 -0.33
CA LEU A 53 -6.58 8.15 0.19
C LEU A 53 -5.87 6.94 -0.44
N ALA A 54 -5.49 7.01 -1.72
CA ALA A 54 -4.72 5.97 -2.40
C ALA A 54 -3.33 5.76 -1.77
N PHE A 55 -2.72 6.82 -1.24
CA PHE A 55 -1.46 6.72 -0.49
C PHE A 55 -1.60 5.89 0.79
N THR A 56 -2.80 5.88 1.40
CA THR A 56 -3.04 5.18 2.67
C THR A 56 -3.23 3.67 2.52
N ILE A 57 -3.34 3.12 1.30
CA ILE A 57 -3.68 1.71 1.06
C ILE A 57 -2.73 0.77 1.80
N LEU A 58 -1.41 1.00 1.71
CA LEU A 58 -0.43 0.18 2.45
C LEU A 58 -0.65 0.27 3.96
N LEU A 59 -0.88 1.48 4.49
CA LEU A 59 -1.12 1.71 5.92
C LEU A 59 -2.39 0.99 6.39
N ARG A 60 -3.44 0.98 5.57
CA ARG A 60 -4.69 0.26 5.85
C ARG A 60 -4.51 -1.25 5.88
N THR A 61 -3.57 -1.80 5.13
CA THR A 61 -3.26 -3.22 5.22
C THR A 61 -2.32 -3.53 6.39
N ASN A 62 -1.31 -2.68 6.62
CA ASN A 62 -0.37 -2.83 7.73
C ASN A 62 -1.05 -2.74 9.09
N LEU A 63 -2.04 -1.85 9.27
CA LEU A 63 -2.82 -1.80 10.51
C LEU A 63 -3.59 -3.10 10.77
N LYS A 64 -4.16 -3.71 9.73
CA LYS A 64 -4.89 -5.00 9.85
C LYS A 64 -3.91 -6.12 10.19
N LEU A 65 -2.79 -6.20 9.47
CA LEU A 65 -1.76 -7.19 9.70
C LEU A 65 -1.20 -7.11 11.13
N GLY A 66 -0.82 -5.91 11.57
CA GLY A 66 -0.30 -5.68 12.91
C GLY A 66 -1.34 -5.97 13.99
N GLY A 67 -2.59 -5.56 13.77
CA GLY A 67 -3.71 -5.84 14.67
C GLY A 67 -3.99 -7.34 14.81
N ILE A 68 -3.98 -8.12 13.72
CA ILE A 68 -4.17 -9.58 13.76
C ILE A 68 -3.05 -10.25 14.56
N LEU A 69 -1.79 -9.87 14.29
CA LEU A 69 -0.65 -10.46 15.00
C LEU A 69 -0.67 -10.13 16.50
N ALA A 70 -0.97 -8.88 16.85
CA ALA A 70 -1.06 -8.45 18.24
C ALA A 70 -2.21 -9.15 18.99
N GLN A 71 -3.38 -9.31 18.35
CA GLN A 71 -4.51 -10.07 18.92
C GLN A 71 -4.17 -11.55 19.11
N ALA A 72 -3.52 -12.18 18.14
CA ALA A 72 -3.09 -13.58 18.24
C ALA A 72 -2.10 -13.83 19.40
N ALA A 73 -1.40 -12.79 19.86
CA ALA A 73 -0.50 -12.84 21.01
C ALA A 73 -1.14 -12.34 22.32
N GLY A 74 -2.46 -12.19 22.36
CA GLY A 74 -3.21 -11.81 23.58
C GLY A 74 -3.31 -10.31 23.84
N ALA A 75 -2.78 -9.44 22.97
CA ALA A 75 -2.85 -7.99 23.13
C ALA A 75 -4.18 -7.38 22.62
N VAL A 76 -5.30 -8.10 22.80
CA VAL A 76 -6.63 -7.73 22.26
C VAL A 76 -7.08 -6.38 22.80
N ASN A 77 -6.89 -6.12 24.09
CA ASN A 77 -7.27 -4.84 24.72
C ASN A 77 -6.51 -3.64 24.13
N ALA A 78 -5.21 -3.80 23.87
CA ALA A 78 -4.41 -2.72 23.27
C ALA A 78 -4.85 -2.43 21.83
N VAL A 79 -5.19 -3.47 21.07
CA VAL A 79 -5.71 -3.31 19.70
C VAL A 79 -7.10 -2.67 19.72
N ALA A 80 -7.98 -3.05 20.65
CA ALA A 80 -9.29 -2.44 20.81
C ALA A 80 -9.17 -0.94 21.12
N ILE A 81 -8.29 -0.55 22.05
CA ILE A 81 -8.02 0.86 22.36
C ILE A 81 -7.52 1.61 21.12
N ALA A 82 -6.59 1.03 20.35
CA ALA A 82 -6.07 1.65 19.13
C ALA A 82 -7.19 1.92 18.10
N PHE A 83 -8.12 0.97 17.93
CA PHE A 83 -9.27 1.16 17.04
C PHE A 83 -10.29 2.16 17.57
N SER A 84 -10.51 2.22 18.88
CA SER A 84 -11.37 3.23 19.50
C SER A 84 -10.79 4.64 19.29
N VAL A 85 -9.48 4.82 19.51
CA VAL A 85 -8.79 6.09 19.25
C VAL A 85 -8.86 6.45 17.77
N TYR A 86 -8.66 5.48 16.87
CA TYR A 86 -8.82 5.68 15.43
C TYR A 86 -10.22 6.16 15.06
N MET A 87 -11.27 5.51 15.59
CA MET A 87 -12.66 5.89 15.34
C MET A 87 -12.93 7.33 15.76
N VAL A 88 -12.53 7.69 16.99
CA VAL A 88 -12.69 9.07 17.51
C VAL A 88 -11.89 10.06 16.65
N ALA A 89 -10.65 9.74 16.29
CA ALA A 89 -9.79 10.59 15.49
C ALA A 89 -10.38 10.85 14.08
N VAL A 90 -10.98 9.84 13.46
CA VAL A 90 -11.66 10.00 12.16
C VAL A 90 -12.89 10.90 12.29
N VAL A 91 -13.74 10.67 13.29
CA VAL A 91 -14.98 11.46 13.48
C VAL A 91 -14.66 12.91 13.81
N VAL A 92 -13.86 13.15 14.85
CA VAL A 92 -13.46 14.50 15.26
C VAL A 92 -12.66 15.19 14.16
N GLY A 93 -11.73 14.45 13.55
CA GLY A 93 -10.93 14.95 12.44
C GLY A 93 -11.76 15.39 11.25
N ALA A 94 -12.75 14.60 10.82
CA ALA A 94 -13.66 14.95 9.74
C ALA A 94 -14.54 16.16 10.09
N LEU A 95 -15.10 16.22 11.30
CA LEU A 95 -15.91 17.35 11.77
C LEU A 95 -15.11 18.65 11.79
N LEU A 96 -13.85 18.60 12.23
CA LEU A 96 -12.98 19.76 12.21
C LEU A 96 -12.57 20.12 10.77
N ALA A 97 -12.35 19.11 9.92
CA ALA A 97 -11.76 19.30 8.61
C ALA A 97 -12.74 19.62 7.48
N ILE A 98 -14.04 19.41 7.70
CA ILE A 98 -15.09 19.68 6.70
C ILE A 98 -15.10 21.14 6.22
N ARG A 99 -14.65 22.08 7.08
CA ARG A 99 -14.52 23.50 6.72
C ARG A 99 -13.49 23.77 5.61
N TRP A 100 -12.54 22.84 5.41
CA TRP A 100 -11.55 22.89 4.32
C TRP A 100 -11.93 21.97 3.15
N GLY A 101 -13.20 21.57 3.08
CA GLY A 101 -13.75 20.72 2.03
C GLY A 101 -13.26 19.28 2.06
N LEU A 102 -13.48 18.57 0.95
CA LEU A 102 -13.18 17.14 0.81
C LEU A 102 -11.70 16.82 1.00
N THR A 103 -10.81 17.71 0.56
CA THR A 103 -9.35 17.55 0.71
C THR A 103 -8.95 17.57 2.19
N GLY A 104 -9.52 18.48 2.99
CA GLY A 104 -9.28 18.51 4.43
C GLY A 104 -9.68 17.19 5.11
N VAL A 105 -10.87 16.68 4.79
CA VAL A 105 -11.37 15.40 5.34
C VAL A 105 -10.49 14.22 4.92
N ALA A 106 -10.02 14.19 3.68
CA ALA A 106 -9.12 13.15 3.19
C ALA A 106 -7.76 13.16 3.91
N ILE A 107 -7.17 14.35 4.12
CA ILE A 107 -5.91 14.50 4.88
C ILE A 107 -6.10 14.05 6.33
N SER A 108 -7.17 14.52 6.98
CA SER A 108 -7.47 14.13 8.36
C SER A 108 -7.64 12.62 8.51
N THR A 109 -8.37 11.99 7.60
CA THR A 109 -8.55 10.53 7.56
C THR A 109 -7.23 9.81 7.32
N ALA A 110 -6.38 10.31 6.41
CA ALA A 110 -5.07 9.74 6.14
C ALA A 110 -4.14 9.81 7.36
N LEU A 111 -4.17 10.90 8.12
CA LEU A 111 -3.44 11.05 9.38
C LEU A 111 -3.95 10.04 10.42
N ALA A 112 -5.26 9.92 10.60
CA ALA A 112 -5.84 8.94 11.53
C ALA A 112 -5.44 7.50 11.18
N ILE A 113 -5.50 7.13 9.89
CA ILE A 113 -5.05 5.81 9.40
C ILE A 113 -3.55 5.61 9.67
N THR A 114 -2.73 6.64 9.46
CA THR A 114 -1.29 6.58 9.71
C THR A 114 -1.01 6.29 11.19
N LEU A 115 -1.65 7.03 12.10
CA LEU A 115 -1.45 6.87 13.54
C LEU A 115 -1.82 5.45 14.01
N VAL A 116 -3.00 4.95 13.64
CA VAL A 116 -3.43 3.60 14.05
C VAL A 116 -2.56 2.52 13.41
N SER A 117 -2.13 2.70 12.16
CA SER A 117 -1.23 1.77 11.49
C SER A 117 0.12 1.69 12.20
N LEU A 118 0.71 2.83 12.57
CA LEU A 118 1.96 2.86 13.31
C LEU A 118 1.82 2.19 14.68
N HIS A 119 0.72 2.44 15.39
CA HIS A 119 0.45 1.81 16.68
C HIS A 119 0.32 0.29 16.58
N CYS A 120 -0.50 -0.22 15.65
CA CYS A 120 -0.66 -1.66 15.43
C CYS A 120 0.64 -2.33 14.98
N CYS A 121 1.43 -1.68 14.11
CA CYS A 121 2.74 -2.19 13.71
C CYS A 121 3.72 -2.21 14.89
N PHE A 122 3.69 -1.20 15.76
CA PHE A 122 4.51 -1.16 16.97
C PHE A 122 4.18 -2.31 17.92
N LEU A 123 2.88 -2.57 18.18
CA LEU A 123 2.46 -3.73 18.98
C LEU A 123 2.92 -5.05 18.36
N ALA A 124 2.75 -5.20 17.05
CA ALA A 124 3.17 -6.38 16.30
C ALA A 124 4.70 -6.60 16.37
N MET A 125 5.50 -5.54 16.27
CA MET A 125 6.96 -5.57 16.44
C MET A 125 7.34 -5.95 17.87
N LYS A 126 6.67 -5.39 18.90
CA LYS A 126 6.93 -5.72 20.31
C LYS A 126 6.70 -7.19 20.59
N VAL A 127 5.57 -7.73 20.10
CA VAL A 127 5.20 -9.14 20.23
C VAL A 127 6.19 -10.04 19.49
N SER A 128 6.44 -9.77 18.21
CA SER A 128 7.30 -10.62 17.37
C SER A 128 8.79 -10.47 17.68
N GLY A 129 9.22 -9.39 18.32
CA GLY A 129 10.64 -9.05 18.48
C GLY A 129 11.31 -8.53 17.20
N LEU A 130 10.53 -8.23 16.15
CA LEU A 130 11.05 -7.65 14.91
C LEU A 130 11.50 -6.20 15.15
N SER A 131 12.71 -5.86 14.72
CA SER A 131 13.19 -4.47 14.84
C SER A 131 12.50 -3.54 13.84
N ALA A 132 12.29 -2.27 14.24
CA ALA A 132 11.73 -1.24 13.36
C ALA A 132 12.53 -1.06 12.06
N ARG A 133 13.87 -1.21 12.14
CA ARG A 133 14.75 -1.14 10.97
C ARG A 133 14.48 -2.28 9.98
N GLN A 134 14.33 -3.52 10.46
CA GLN A 134 14.02 -4.66 9.59
C GLN A 134 12.62 -4.55 8.99
N PHE A 135 11.66 -4.04 9.76
CA PHE A 135 10.31 -3.77 9.26
C PHE A 135 10.33 -2.69 8.17
N ALA A 136 10.95 -1.54 8.41
CA ALA A 136 11.08 -0.48 7.42
C ALA A 136 11.83 -0.94 6.17
N ALA A 137 12.92 -1.70 6.33
CA ALA A 137 13.68 -2.25 5.20
C ALA A 137 12.85 -3.20 4.32
N SER A 138 11.84 -3.89 4.90
CA SER A 138 10.94 -4.77 4.12
C SER A 138 10.09 -4.02 3.09
N HIS A 139 9.86 -2.72 3.29
CA HIS A 139 9.11 -1.89 2.36
C HIS A 139 10.00 -1.27 1.26
N GLY A 140 11.33 -1.30 1.43
CA GLY A 140 12.29 -0.73 0.48
C GLY A 140 12.07 -1.19 -0.97
N PRO A 141 11.96 -2.50 -1.26
CA PRO A 141 11.70 -2.97 -2.62
C PRO A 141 10.36 -2.49 -3.19
N GLY A 142 9.31 -2.45 -2.38
CA GLY A 142 8.00 -1.94 -2.80
C GLY A 142 8.02 -0.43 -3.09
N LEU A 143 8.78 0.35 -2.32
CA LEU A 143 8.98 1.78 -2.57
C LEU A 143 9.73 2.02 -3.89
N LEU A 144 10.74 1.19 -4.17
CA LEU A 144 11.45 1.23 -5.45
C LEU A 144 10.50 0.91 -6.62
N LEU A 145 9.66 -0.13 -6.50
CA LEU A 145 8.64 -0.43 -7.51
C LEU A 145 7.67 0.73 -7.72
N ALA A 146 7.15 1.32 -6.63
CA ALA A 146 6.26 2.47 -6.71
C ALA A 146 6.92 3.66 -7.41
N ALA A 147 8.17 3.98 -7.06
CA ALA A 147 8.93 5.04 -7.71
C ALA A 147 9.12 4.77 -9.21
N THR A 148 9.45 3.53 -9.60
CA THR A 148 9.57 3.15 -11.01
C THR A 148 8.22 3.23 -11.74
N VAL A 149 7.13 2.78 -11.10
CA VAL A 149 5.78 2.89 -11.67
C VAL A 149 5.42 4.34 -11.93
N VAL A 150 5.68 5.26 -10.98
CA VAL A 150 5.47 6.70 -11.20
C VAL A 150 6.35 7.21 -12.33
N ALA A 151 7.65 6.89 -12.31
CA ALA A 151 8.61 7.38 -13.29
C ALA A 151 8.28 6.96 -14.73
N VAL A 152 7.74 5.75 -14.92
CA VAL A 152 7.33 5.24 -16.25
C VAL A 152 5.93 5.71 -16.62
N SER A 153 4.96 5.57 -15.70
CA SER A 153 3.55 5.76 -16.03
C SER A 153 3.14 7.22 -16.11
N TRP A 154 3.81 8.12 -15.39
CA TRP A 154 3.50 9.56 -15.43
C TRP A 154 3.79 10.20 -16.80
N PRO A 155 5.00 10.08 -17.38
CA PRO A 155 5.24 10.62 -18.72
C PRO A 155 4.41 9.91 -19.79
N LEU A 156 4.22 8.59 -19.68
CA LEU A 156 3.33 7.84 -20.57
C LEU A 156 1.91 8.41 -20.53
N ARG A 157 1.35 8.61 -19.33
CA ARG A 157 0.04 9.23 -19.15
C ARG A 157 0.00 10.60 -19.84
N SER A 158 0.99 11.46 -19.61
CA SER A 158 1.04 12.80 -20.21
C SER A 158 1.05 12.74 -21.74
N ALA A 159 1.81 11.82 -22.34
CA ALA A 159 1.84 11.60 -23.79
C ALA A 159 0.49 11.09 -24.33
N LEU A 160 -0.16 10.13 -23.65
CA LEU A 160 -1.46 9.60 -24.07
C LEU A 160 -2.59 10.63 -23.95
N VAL A 161 -2.55 11.49 -22.92
CA VAL A 161 -3.46 12.63 -22.78
C VAL A 161 -3.23 13.62 -23.93
N ALA A 162 -1.98 13.96 -24.25
CA ALA A 162 -1.64 14.88 -25.33
C ALA A 162 -2.06 14.34 -26.71
N ALA A 163 -2.04 13.01 -26.88
CA ALA A 163 -2.54 12.33 -28.08
C ALA A 163 -4.08 12.27 -28.17
N GLY A 164 -4.81 12.83 -27.19
CA GLY A 164 -6.28 12.90 -27.21
C GLY A 164 -6.98 11.57 -26.95
N LEU A 165 -6.29 10.58 -26.36
CA LEU A 165 -6.91 9.28 -26.08
C LEU A 165 -7.99 9.37 -24.99
N PRO A 166 -9.05 8.54 -25.07
CA PRO A 166 -10.16 8.58 -24.13
C PRO A 166 -9.76 7.98 -22.77
N ALA A 167 -10.34 8.50 -21.69
CA ALA A 167 -9.97 8.14 -20.31
C ALA A 167 -9.99 6.62 -19.99
N PRO A 168 -10.96 5.80 -20.48
CA PRO A 168 -10.92 4.35 -20.27
C PRO A 168 -9.66 3.68 -20.85
N VAL A 169 -9.20 4.14 -22.02
CA VAL A 169 -7.98 3.60 -22.66
C VAL A 169 -6.76 3.96 -21.83
N LEU A 170 -6.66 5.20 -21.35
CA LEU A 170 -5.56 5.61 -20.48
C LEU A 170 -5.50 4.76 -19.20
N LEU A 171 -6.65 4.51 -18.56
CA LEU A 171 -6.70 3.66 -17.36
C LEU A 171 -6.16 2.25 -17.61
N VAL A 172 -6.61 1.62 -18.69
CA VAL A 172 -6.20 0.27 -19.06
C VAL A 172 -4.70 0.24 -19.38
N VAL A 173 -4.21 1.17 -20.20
CA VAL A 173 -2.80 1.23 -20.58
C VAL A 173 -1.90 1.50 -19.37
N ILE A 174 -2.23 2.48 -18.52
CA ILE A 174 -1.46 2.79 -17.30
C ILE A 174 -1.46 1.59 -16.35
N GLY A 175 -2.61 0.95 -16.16
CA GLY A 175 -2.74 -0.25 -15.32
C GLY A 175 -1.87 -1.40 -15.84
N MET A 176 -1.97 -1.72 -17.13
CA MET A 176 -1.18 -2.79 -17.76
C MET A 176 0.33 -2.51 -17.69
N VAL A 177 0.76 -1.28 -18.00
CA VAL A 177 2.18 -0.91 -17.93
C VAL A 177 2.70 -0.98 -16.49
N SER A 178 1.93 -0.51 -15.51
CA SER A 178 2.30 -0.57 -14.09
C SER A 178 2.48 -2.02 -13.61
N VAL A 179 1.56 -2.91 -14.00
CA VAL A 179 1.64 -4.34 -13.70
C VAL A 179 2.83 -4.98 -14.41
N ALA A 180 3.01 -4.74 -15.71
CA ALA A 180 4.10 -5.31 -16.49
C ALA A 180 5.48 -4.92 -15.95
N VAL A 181 5.68 -3.63 -15.66
CA VAL A 181 6.93 -3.11 -15.07
C VAL A 181 7.18 -3.73 -13.69
N SER A 182 6.15 -3.79 -12.84
CA SER A 182 6.29 -4.37 -11.50
C SER A 182 6.63 -5.86 -11.56
N LEU A 183 5.93 -6.62 -12.41
CA LEU A 183 6.19 -8.05 -12.60
C LEU A 183 7.59 -8.30 -13.18
N ALA A 184 8.01 -7.55 -14.19
CA ALA A 184 9.33 -7.71 -14.79
C ALA A 184 10.44 -7.53 -13.74
N ILE A 185 10.36 -6.48 -12.92
CA ILE A 185 11.35 -6.20 -11.87
C ILE A 185 11.32 -7.28 -10.79
N VAL A 186 10.13 -7.67 -10.31
CA VAL A 186 9.97 -8.72 -9.30
C VAL A 186 10.52 -10.06 -9.81
N LEU A 187 10.26 -10.43 -11.06
CA LEU A 187 10.81 -11.63 -11.68
C LEU A 187 12.34 -11.60 -11.76
N VAL A 188 12.94 -10.45 -12.06
CA VAL A 188 14.41 -10.27 -12.03
C VAL A 188 14.94 -10.44 -10.61
N TRP A 189 14.29 -9.88 -9.58
CA TRP A 189 14.70 -10.04 -8.19
C TRP A 189 14.56 -11.48 -7.68
N ILE A 190 13.47 -12.17 -8.05
CA ILE A 190 13.25 -13.59 -7.76
C ILE A 190 14.34 -14.44 -8.41
N LYS A 191 14.66 -14.21 -9.69
CA LYS A 191 15.74 -14.94 -10.40
C LYS A 191 17.11 -14.72 -9.77
N ARG A 192 17.39 -13.53 -9.24
CA ARG A 192 18.65 -13.23 -8.53
C ARG A 192 18.74 -13.91 -7.17
N GLY A 193 17.62 -14.33 -6.57
CA GLY A 193 17.57 -15.17 -5.37
C GLY A 193 18.19 -14.59 -4.09
N ARG A 194 18.46 -13.28 -4.04
CA ARG A 194 19.15 -12.66 -2.88
C ARG A 194 18.16 -12.30 -1.77
N GLY A 195 18.54 -12.59 -0.52
CA GLY A 195 17.79 -12.19 0.67
C GLY A 195 16.35 -12.74 0.68
N ASP A 196 15.38 -11.88 0.96
CA ASP A 196 13.97 -12.27 1.06
C ASP A 196 13.37 -12.79 -0.26
N PHE A 197 13.97 -12.44 -1.41
CA PHE A 197 13.54 -12.94 -2.72
C PHE A 197 13.91 -14.40 -2.96
N GLY A 198 14.98 -14.90 -2.33
CA GLY A 198 15.31 -16.33 -2.35
C GLY A 198 14.25 -17.16 -1.61
N TRP A 199 13.75 -16.65 -0.48
CA TRP A 199 12.61 -17.25 0.22
C TRP A 199 11.33 -17.19 -0.64
N LEU A 200 11.04 -16.05 -1.26
CA LEU A 200 9.86 -15.92 -2.12
C LEU A 200 9.91 -16.90 -3.30
N ALA A 201 11.09 -17.09 -3.90
CA ALA A 201 11.29 -18.05 -4.98
C ALA A 201 11.03 -19.50 -4.53
N SER A 202 11.53 -19.91 -3.36
CA SER A 202 11.30 -21.26 -2.84
C SER A 202 9.84 -21.50 -2.46
N GLU A 203 9.17 -20.49 -1.89
CA GLU A 203 7.75 -20.57 -1.57
C GLU A 203 6.86 -20.69 -2.82
N LEU A 204 7.19 -19.95 -3.88
CA LEU A 204 6.49 -20.07 -5.16
C LEU A 204 6.67 -21.46 -5.78
N LYS A 205 7.90 -21.99 -5.82
CA LYS A 205 8.18 -23.35 -6.30
C LYS A 205 7.40 -24.42 -5.52
N ARG A 206 7.32 -24.25 -4.19
CA ARG A 206 6.56 -25.15 -3.31
C ARG A 206 5.08 -25.18 -3.66
N LYS A 207 4.48 -24.03 -3.99
CA LYS A 207 3.06 -23.92 -4.36
C LYS A 207 2.76 -24.38 -5.79
N THR A 208 3.71 -24.24 -6.72
CA THR A 208 3.54 -24.67 -8.13
C THR A 208 3.84 -26.14 -8.38
N GLY A 209 4.13 -26.92 -7.33
CA GLY A 209 4.31 -28.37 -7.44
C GLY A 209 5.61 -28.82 -8.13
N GLN A 210 6.52 -27.88 -8.46
CA GLN A 210 7.85 -28.21 -8.96
C GLN A 210 8.72 -28.68 -7.79
N ARG A 211 8.59 -29.97 -7.45
CA ARG A 211 9.55 -30.64 -6.55
C ARG A 211 10.92 -30.67 -7.24
N THR A 212 11.92 -30.27 -6.47
CA THR A 212 13.37 -30.31 -6.77
C THR A 212 13.82 -31.64 -7.34
#